data_AF-A0A532UNH7-F1
#
_entry.id   AF-A0A532UNH7-F1
#
_cell.length_a   1.000
_cell.length_b   1.000
_cell.length_c   1.000
_cell.angle_alpha   90.00
_cell.angle_beta   90.00
_cell.angle_gamma   90.00
#
_symmetry.space_group_name_H-M   'P 1'
#
loop_
_entity.id
_entity.type
_entity.pdbx_description
1 polymer ?
#
loop_
_entity_poly.entity_id
_entity_poly.type
_entity_poly.pdbx_seq_one_letter_code
_entity_poly.pdbx_strand_id
1 'polypeptide(L)'
;MTEHCISVSTDSMPEKRPLPVQAKVRHIVVLALCVLAVSGSLLLRHGGDGLYLFGIRWPAGCPLYQNFDVKCALCGLTRSFCSIAKGDFSGAAQFHSLGPAFFVFVCLQIPYRIYALLIAHTENKKLRLTGICLALMIAGGLLINWLVYLGGLIL
;
A
#
# COMPACT_ATOMS: atom_id res chain seq x y z
N MET A 1 2.98 55.51 35.70
CA MET A 1 4.11 55.44 34.76
C MET A 1 5.04 54.39 35.35
N THR A 2 5.27 53.22 34.79
CA THR A 2 5.38 52.84 33.37
C THR A 2 5.50 51.30 33.29
N GLU A 3 4.91 50.71 32.25
CA GLU A 3 5.27 49.43 31.57
C GLU A 3 5.21 48.13 32.41
N HIS A 4 4.19 47.28 32.30
CA HIS A 4 3.74 46.46 31.15
C HIS A 4 4.90 45.79 30.37
N CYS A 5 5.23 44.56 30.76
CA CYS A 5 5.74 43.55 29.83
C CYS A 5 5.19 42.18 30.27
N ILE A 6 3.99 41.87 29.78
CA ILE A 6 3.35 40.57 29.96
C ILE A 6 4.03 39.63 28.96
N SER A 7 4.82 38.69 29.47
CA SER A 7 5.37 37.58 28.70
C SER A 7 4.23 36.67 28.25
N VAL A 8 3.87 36.78 26.98
CA VAL A 8 3.00 35.82 26.28
C VAL A 8 3.72 34.47 26.29
N SER A 9 3.35 33.62 27.25
CA SER A 9 3.72 32.21 27.26
C SER A 9 3.03 31.56 26.08
N THR A 10 3.82 31.17 25.08
CA THR A 10 3.38 30.40 23.93
C THR A 10 2.77 29.09 24.43
N ASP A 11 1.46 29.03 24.27
CA ASP A 11 0.59 27.92 24.58
C ASP A 11 1.12 26.64 23.94
N SER A 12 1.69 25.77 24.77
CA SER A 12 2.14 24.45 24.39
C SER A 12 0.90 23.63 24.03
N MET A 13 0.57 23.59 22.74
CA MET A 13 -0.48 22.71 22.24
C MET A 13 -0.21 21.29 22.75
N PRO A 14 -1.16 20.66 23.45
CA PRO A 14 -0.95 19.32 23.96
C PRO A 14 -0.81 18.39 22.75
N GLU A 15 0.40 17.88 22.54
CA GLU A 15 0.68 16.80 21.60
C GLU A 15 -0.23 15.64 21.97
N LYS A 16 -1.35 15.50 21.26
CA LYS A 16 -2.35 14.43 21.42
C LYS A 16 -1.62 13.11 21.21
N ARG A 17 -1.10 12.52 22.30
CA ARG A 17 -0.60 11.16 22.29
C ARG A 17 -1.78 10.27 21.87
N PRO A 18 -1.69 9.56 20.73
CA PRO A 18 -2.79 8.72 20.30
C PRO A 18 -3.06 7.70 21.41
N LEU A 19 -4.31 7.65 21.86
CA LEU A 19 -4.77 6.68 22.86
C LEU A 19 -4.38 5.26 22.39
N PRO A 20 -4.00 4.34 23.30
CA PRO A 20 -3.57 2.98 22.95
C PRO A 20 -4.59 2.22 22.08
N VAL A 21 -5.87 2.58 22.16
CA VAL A 21 -6.96 2.07 21.32
C VAL A 21 -6.76 2.43 19.84
N GLN A 22 -6.38 3.67 19.51
CA GLN A 22 -6.18 4.11 18.11
C GLN A 22 -4.97 3.41 17.45
N ALA A 23 -3.91 3.16 18.22
CA ALA A 23 -2.77 2.41 17.73
C ALA A 23 -3.19 0.99 17.31
N LYS A 24 -3.93 0.28 18.19
CA LYS A 24 -4.45 -1.06 17.90
C LYS A 24 -5.35 -1.10 16.66
N VAL A 25 -6.31 -0.18 16.55
CA VAL A 25 -7.20 -0.09 15.37
C VAL A 25 -6.39 0.07 14.09
N ARG A 26 -5.37 0.94 14.07
CA ARG A 26 -4.51 1.11 12.89
C ARG A 26 -3.76 -0.18 12.52
N HIS A 27 -3.24 -0.92 13.49
CA HIS A 27 -2.58 -2.20 13.21
C HIS A 27 -3.53 -3.20 12.60
N ILE A 28 -4.74 -3.31 13.14
CA ILE A 28 -5.79 -4.20 12.64
C ILE A 28 -6.20 -3.82 11.21
N VAL A 29 -6.43 -2.53 10.94
CA VAL A 29 -6.83 -2.06 9.60
C VAL A 29 -5.75 -2.39 8.56
N VAL A 30 -4.48 -2.08 8.84
CA VAL A 30 -3.42 -2.38 7.86
C VAL A 30 -3.20 -3.87 7.72
N LEU A 31 -3.26 -4.63 8.81
CA LEU A 31 -3.18 -6.09 8.76
C LEU A 31 -4.32 -6.67 7.89
N ALA A 32 -5.55 -6.21 8.09
CA ALA A 32 -6.71 -6.62 7.30
C ALA A 32 -6.51 -6.28 5.82
N LEU A 33 -6.03 -5.08 5.48
CA LEU A 33 -5.71 -4.69 4.11
C LEU A 33 -4.64 -5.58 3.48
N CYS A 34 -3.55 -5.88 4.20
CA CYS A 34 -2.48 -6.77 3.71
C CYS A 34 -2.99 -8.19 3.50
N VAL A 35 -3.75 -8.73 4.45
CA VAL A 35 -4.35 -10.06 4.35
C VAL A 35 -5.33 -10.13 3.18
N LEU A 36 -6.19 -9.12 3.01
CA LEU A 36 -7.09 -9.03 1.87
C LEU A 36 -6.34 -8.94 0.53
N ALA A 37 -5.24 -8.18 0.47
CA ALA A 37 -4.43 -8.10 -0.75
C ALA A 37 -3.80 -9.46 -1.10
N VAL A 38 -3.20 -10.16 -0.13
CA VAL A 38 -2.56 -11.46 -0.36
C VAL A 38 -3.59 -12.54 -0.67
N SER A 39 -4.67 -12.63 0.12
CA SER A 39 -5.77 -13.58 -0.13
C SER A 39 -6.46 -13.31 -1.46
N GLY A 40 -6.73 -12.05 -1.78
CA GLY A 40 -7.24 -11.63 -3.09
C GLY A 40 -6.32 -12.10 -4.21
N SER A 41 -5.00 -11.97 -4.06
CA SER A 41 -4.03 -12.42 -5.08
C SER A 41 -4.01 -13.94 -5.30
N LEU A 42 -4.33 -14.72 -4.26
CA LEU A 42 -4.46 -16.18 -4.35
C LEU A 42 -5.80 -16.61 -4.96
N LEU A 43 -6.87 -15.87 -4.67
CA LEU A 43 -8.23 -16.17 -5.12
C LEU A 43 -8.51 -15.64 -6.53
N LEU A 44 -7.87 -14.54 -6.93
CA LEU A 44 -7.97 -13.99 -8.27
C LEU A 44 -7.16 -14.84 -9.25
N ARG A 45 -7.84 -15.28 -10.30
CA ARG A 45 -7.17 -15.77 -11.50
C ARG A 45 -7.15 -14.66 -12.54
N HIS A 46 -5.97 -14.23 -12.96
CA HIS A 46 -5.85 -13.42 -14.18
C HIS A 46 -5.78 -14.35 -15.41
N GLY A 47 -6.50 -13.99 -16.47
CA GLY A 47 -6.45 -14.58 -17.82
C GLY A 47 -6.38 -13.48 -18.88
N GLY A 48 -6.13 -13.83 -20.16
CA GLY A 48 -5.96 -12.87 -21.25
C GLY A 48 -7.10 -11.84 -21.39
N ASP A 49 -8.32 -12.25 -21.01
CA ASP A 49 -9.54 -11.48 -21.25
C ASP A 49 -10.08 -10.76 -20.01
N GLY A 50 -9.37 -10.80 -18.87
CA GLY A 50 -9.80 -10.15 -17.63
C GLY A 50 -9.31 -10.76 -16.32
N LEU A 51 -9.83 -10.22 -15.22
CA LEU A 51 -9.67 -10.76 -13.88
C LEU A 51 -10.86 -11.67 -13.58
N TYR A 52 -10.60 -12.87 -13.08
CA TYR A 52 -11.60 -13.84 -12.67
C TYR A 52 -11.56 -13.98 -11.15
N LEU A 53 -12.70 -13.82 -10.50
CA LEU A 53 -12.87 -14.00 -9.07
C LEU A 53 -13.65 -15.29 -8.86
N PHE A 54 -13.07 -16.32 -8.23
CA PHE A 54 -13.74 -17.62 -8.02
C PHE A 54 -14.34 -18.24 -9.30
N GLY A 55 -13.70 -18.04 -10.46
CA GLY A 55 -14.19 -18.54 -11.75
C GLY A 55 -15.28 -17.68 -12.41
N ILE A 56 -15.79 -16.65 -11.72
CA ILE A 56 -16.69 -15.65 -12.27
C ILE A 56 -15.83 -14.55 -12.92
N ARG A 57 -16.10 -14.23 -14.19
CA ARG A 57 -15.45 -13.11 -14.88
C ARG A 57 -15.85 -11.83 -14.16
N TRP A 58 -14.87 -11.11 -13.62
CA TRP A 58 -15.13 -9.83 -12.97
C TRP A 58 -15.63 -8.84 -14.04
N PRO A 59 -16.89 -8.35 -13.95
CA PRO A 59 -17.52 -7.59 -15.01
C PRO A 59 -16.92 -6.19 -15.17
N ALA A 60 -16.26 -5.67 -14.14
CA ALA A 60 -15.52 -4.42 -14.24
C ALA A 60 -14.12 -4.68 -14.80
N GLY A 61 -14.00 -4.71 -16.13
CA GLY A 61 -12.72 -4.46 -16.79
C GLY A 61 -12.13 -3.14 -16.28
N CYS A 62 -10.81 -2.96 -16.40
CA CYS A 62 -10.21 -1.69 -16.00
C CYS A 62 -10.83 -0.57 -16.86
N PRO A 63 -11.58 0.39 -16.29
CA PRO A 63 -12.21 1.44 -17.06
C PRO A 63 -11.18 2.31 -17.76
N LEU A 64 -9.98 2.42 -17.19
CA LEU A 64 -8.86 3.14 -17.80
C LEU A 64 -8.35 2.44 -19.07
N TYR A 65 -8.30 1.11 -19.05
CA TYR A 65 -7.92 0.33 -20.23
C TYR A 65 -9.05 0.32 -21.27
N GLN A 66 -10.31 0.18 -20.84
CA GLN A 66 -11.44 0.15 -21.78
C GLN A 66 -11.71 1.51 -22.44
N ASN A 67 -11.56 2.63 -21.72
CA ASN A 67 -11.87 3.96 -22.24
C ASN A 67 -10.67 4.65 -22.89
N PHE A 68 -9.45 4.37 -22.43
CA PHE A 68 -8.24 5.08 -22.86
C PHE A 68 -7.14 4.16 -23.42
N ASP A 69 -7.35 2.85 -23.45
CA ASP A 69 -6.33 1.82 -23.81
C ASP A 69 -5.02 1.93 -23.01
N VAL A 70 -5.09 2.58 -21.84
CA VAL A 70 -3.94 2.78 -20.95
C VAL A 70 -3.85 1.66 -19.92
N LYS A 71 -2.66 1.07 -19.79
CA LYS A 71 -2.36 0.11 -18.72
C LYS A 71 -2.36 0.82 -17.36
N CYS A 72 -3.33 0.47 -16.52
CA CYS A 72 -3.50 1.02 -15.17
C CYS A 72 -2.48 0.44 -14.18
N ALA A 73 -1.81 1.29 -13.39
CA ALA A 73 -0.81 0.86 -12.39
C ALA A 73 -1.37 -0.18 -11.41
N LEU A 74 -2.59 0.06 -10.90
CA LEU A 74 -3.22 -0.81 -9.91
C LEU A 74 -3.58 -2.20 -10.49
N CYS A 75 -3.97 -2.23 -11.75
CA CYS A 75 -4.36 -3.43 -12.48
C CYS A 75 -3.14 -4.27 -12.84
N GLY A 76 -2.05 -3.61 -13.29
CA GLY A 76 -0.75 -4.23 -13.50
C GLY A 76 -0.19 -4.81 -12.19
N LEU A 77 -0.29 -4.05 -11.09
CA LEU A 77 0.12 -4.50 -9.76
C LEU A 77 -0.68 -5.73 -9.30
N THR A 78 -2.00 -5.71 -9.46
CA THR A 78 -2.87 -6.85 -9.11
C THR A 78 -2.52 -8.10 -9.93
N ARG A 79 -2.29 -7.95 -11.25
CA ARG A 79 -1.84 -9.06 -12.11
C ARG A 79 -0.46 -9.58 -11.73
N SER A 80 0.46 -8.68 -11.36
CA SER A 80 1.79 -9.03 -10.84
C SER A 80 1.67 -9.87 -9.57
N PHE A 81 0.85 -9.42 -8.61
CA PHE A 81 0.60 -10.15 -7.37
C PHE A 81 -0.01 -11.53 -7.61
N CYS A 82 -0.98 -11.64 -8.51
CA CYS A 82 -1.58 -12.92 -8.87
C CYS A 82 -0.58 -13.87 -9.56
N SER A 83 0.37 -13.33 -10.35
CA SER A 83 1.42 -14.13 -10.98
C SER A 83 2.38 -14.68 -9.94
N ILE A 84 2.79 -13.86 -8.97
CA ILE A 84 3.63 -14.28 -7.84
C ILE A 84 2.91 -15.34 -6.99
N ALA A 85 1.62 -15.14 -6.74
CA ALA A 85 0.81 -16.08 -5.97
C ALA A 85 0.72 -17.47 -6.65
N LYS A 86 0.88 -17.54 -7.97
CA LYS A 86 0.98 -18.78 -8.75
C LYS A 86 2.41 -19.32 -8.88
N GLY A 87 3.41 -18.64 -8.32
CA GLY A 87 4.82 -18.99 -8.42
C GLY A 87 5.54 -18.44 -9.66
N ASP A 88 4.88 -17.64 -10.49
CA ASP A 88 5.48 -17.02 -11.68
C ASP A 88 6.02 -15.62 -11.37
N PHE A 89 7.24 -15.58 -10.84
CA PHE A 89 7.96 -14.33 -10.56
C PHE A 89 8.41 -13.60 -11.83
N SER A 90 8.67 -14.34 -12.92
CA SER A 90 9.13 -13.76 -14.18
C SER A 90 8.00 -12.99 -14.87
N GLY A 91 6.84 -13.64 -15.01
CA GLY A 91 5.62 -13.00 -15.52
C GLY A 91 5.16 -11.84 -14.65
N ALA A 92 5.34 -11.93 -13.32
CA ALA A 92 5.01 -10.84 -12.42
C ALA A 92 5.77 -9.53 -12.70
N ALA A 93 7.07 -9.62 -13.00
CA ALA A 93 7.89 -8.46 -13.32
C ALA A 93 7.51 -7.85 -14.69
N GLN A 94 7.00 -8.65 -15.63
CA GLN A 94 6.50 -8.15 -16.92
C GLN A 94 5.22 -7.31 -16.76
N PHE A 95 4.36 -7.66 -15.81
CA PHE A 95 3.17 -6.85 -15.52
C PHE A 95 3.52 -5.54 -14.80
N HIS A 96 4.47 -5.60 -13.86
CA HIS A 96 4.95 -4.42 -13.14
C HIS A 96 6.33 -4.70 -12.51
N SER A 97 7.38 -3.97 -12.92
CA SER A 97 8.75 -4.22 -12.43
C SER A 97 8.88 -4.12 -10.90
N LEU A 98 8.14 -3.19 -10.29
CA LEU A 98 8.09 -3.01 -8.82
C LEU A 98 7.07 -3.93 -8.11
N GLY A 99 6.27 -4.70 -8.85
CA GLY A 99 5.22 -5.56 -8.28
C GLY A 99 5.76 -6.62 -7.32
N PRO A 100 6.80 -7.39 -7.68
CA PRO A 100 7.43 -8.36 -6.78
C PRO A 100 7.98 -7.74 -5.50
N ALA A 101 8.68 -6.60 -5.61
CA ALA A 101 9.21 -5.90 -4.45
C ALA A 101 8.07 -5.45 -3.50
N PHE A 102 6.98 -4.92 -4.04
CA PHE A 102 5.82 -4.50 -3.24
C PHE A 102 5.08 -5.69 -2.61
N PHE A 103 4.96 -6.82 -3.33
CA PHE A 103 4.36 -8.04 -2.77
C PHE A 103 5.13 -8.53 -1.55
N VAL A 104 6.47 -8.62 -1.65
CA VAL A 104 7.33 -9.00 -0.53
C VAL A 104 7.17 -8.04 0.65
N PHE A 105 7.13 -6.73 0.39
CA PHE A 105 6.89 -5.74 1.43
C PHE A 105 5.54 -5.96 2.15
N VAL A 106 4.46 -6.23 1.40
CA VAL A 106 3.15 -6.56 1.98
C VAL A 106 3.20 -7.85 2.80
N CYS A 107 3.87 -8.89 2.31
CA CYS A 107 4.05 -10.14 3.03
C CYS A 107 4.82 -9.96 4.33
N LEU A 108 5.85 -9.10 4.37
CA LEU A 108 6.63 -8.80 5.59
C LEU A 108 5.86 -7.93 6.60
N GLN A 109 4.92 -7.10 6.14
CA GLN A 109 4.07 -6.29 7.02
C GLN A 109 3.13 -7.15 7.89
N ILE A 110 2.69 -8.31 7.38
CA ILE A 110 1.79 -9.21 8.11
C ILE A 110 2.43 -9.74 9.41
N PRO A 111 3.57 -10.47 9.38
CA PRO A 111 4.20 -10.99 10.60
C PRO A 111 4.68 -9.86 11.50
N TYR A 112 5.18 -8.75 10.94
CA TYR A 112 5.57 -7.57 11.73
C TYR A 112 4.40 -7.04 12.56
N ARG A 113 3.22 -6.88 11.94
CA ARG A 113 2.03 -6.35 12.64
C ARG A 113 1.45 -7.34 13.62
N ILE A 114 1.46 -8.63 13.30
CA ILE A 114 1.07 -9.69 14.23
C ILE A 114 1.99 -9.66 15.46
N TYR A 115 3.31 -9.60 15.27
CA TYR A 115 4.28 -9.48 16.36
C TYR A 115 4.07 -8.23 17.22
N ALA A 116 3.82 -7.08 16.58
CA ALA A 116 3.52 -5.82 17.27
C ALA A 116 2.20 -5.88 18.07
N LEU A 117 1.20 -6.61 17.58
CA LEU A 117 -0.08 -6.82 18.28
C LEU A 117 0.04 -7.80 19.47
N LEU A 118 0.88 -8.84 19.34
CA LEU A 118 0.98 -9.92 20.33
C LEU A 118 2.01 -9.66 21.45
N ILE A 119 3.17 -9.09 21.13
CA ILE A 119 4.32 -9.05 22.05
C ILE A 119 4.69 -7.60 22.43
N ALA A 120 4.72 -6.69 21.47
CA ALA A 120 5.23 -5.33 21.70
C ALA A 120 4.09 -4.33 21.98
N HIS A 121 3.79 -4.08 23.25
CA HIS A 121 2.79 -3.08 23.65
C HIS A 121 3.23 -1.63 23.40
N THR A 122 4.50 -1.41 23.09
CA THR A 122 5.13 -0.11 22.80
C THR A 122 5.73 -0.09 21.40
N GLU A 123 4.96 0.48 20.46
CA GLU A 123 5.45 0.75 19.10
C GLU A 123 6.61 1.76 19.11
N ASN A 124 7.75 1.37 18.54
CA ASN A 124 8.83 2.31 18.30
C ASN A 124 8.42 3.29 17.18
N LYS A 125 8.25 4.58 17.53
CA LYS A 125 7.89 5.64 16.58
C LYS A 125 8.80 5.64 15.34
N LYS A 126 10.09 5.31 15.49
CA LYS A 126 11.05 5.21 14.38
C LYS A 126 10.70 4.11 13.40
N LEU A 127 10.45 2.89 13.90
CA LEU A 127 10.15 1.74 13.04
C LEU A 127 8.84 1.92 12.28
N ARG A 128 7.84 2.54 12.93
CA ARG A 128 6.60 2.96 12.28
C ARG A 128 6.84 3.98 11.17
N LEU A 129 7.62 5.03 11.45
CA LEU A 129 7.96 6.06 10.46
C LEU A 129 8.72 5.45 9.28
N THR A 130 9.67 4.54 9.54
CA THR A 130 10.39 3.80 8.50
C THR A 130 9.43 2.98 7.64
N GLY A 131 8.48 2.26 8.23
CA GLY A 131 7.50 1.48 7.48
C GLY A 131 6.56 2.35 6.62
N ILE A 132 6.12 3.50 7.13
CA ILE A 132 5.29 4.45 6.38
C ILE A 132 6.12 5.10 5.25
N CYS A 133 7.33 5.56 5.57
CA CYS A 133 8.23 6.15 4.59
C CYS A 133 8.54 5.16 3.47
N LEU A 134 8.84 3.89 3.81
CA LEU A 134 9.10 2.83 2.83
C LEU A 134 7.85 2.55 1.98
N ALA A 135 6.66 2.48 2.58
CA ALA A 135 5.41 2.31 1.84
C ALA A 135 5.15 3.49 0.87
N LEU A 136 5.37 4.72 1.33
CA LEU A 136 5.23 5.92 0.52
C LEU A 136 6.28 6.00 -0.60
N MET A 137 7.52 5.62 -0.32
CA MET A 137 8.58 5.55 -1.34
C MET A 137 8.25 4.52 -2.41
N ILE A 138 7.79 3.33 -2.02
CA ILE A 138 7.40 2.29 -2.98
C ILE A 138 6.18 2.75 -3.78
N ALA A 139 5.14 3.27 -3.12
CA ALA A 139 3.94 3.80 -3.79
C ALA A 139 4.26 4.99 -4.71
N GLY A 140 5.17 5.87 -4.30
CA GLY A 140 5.68 6.97 -5.11
C GLY A 140 6.45 6.45 -6.32
N GLY A 141 7.32 5.47 -6.15
CA GLY A 141 8.03 4.81 -7.25
C GLY A 141 7.10 4.12 -8.25
N LEU A 142 6.04 3.47 -7.74
CA LEU A 142 4.94 2.91 -8.54
C LEU A 142 4.24 4.00 -9.38
N LEU A 143 3.87 5.11 -8.75
CA LEU A 143 3.22 6.24 -9.42
C LEU A 143 4.13 6.92 -10.45
N ILE A 144 5.40 7.15 -10.11
CA ILE A 144 6.38 7.76 -11.02
C ILE A 144 6.63 6.85 -12.22
N ASN A 145 6.84 5.54 -12.00
CA ASN A 145 7.01 4.58 -13.09
C ASN A 145 5.81 4.59 -14.04
N TRP A 146 4.60 4.64 -13.48
CA TRP A 146 3.38 4.73 -14.25
C TRP A 146 3.22 6.07 -15.00
N LEU A 147 3.57 7.20 -14.37
CA LEU A 147 3.54 8.52 -15.02
C LEU A 147 4.58 8.63 -16.15
N VAL A 148 5.76 8.02 -15.99
CA VAL A 148 6.76 7.94 -17.06
C VAL A 148 6.24 7.07 -18.21
N TYR A 149 5.61 5.93 -17.90
CA TYR A 149 4.97 5.10 -18.92
C TYR A 149 3.85 5.84 -19.65
N LEU A 150 3.02 6.60 -18.93
CA LEU A 150 1.94 7.40 -19.51
C LEU A 150 2.49 8.55 -20.36
N GLY A 151 3.51 9.27 -19.86
CA GLY A 151 4.16 10.37 -20.56
C GLY A 151 4.89 9.90 -21.82
N GLY A 152 5.47 8.70 -21.81
CA GLY A 152 6.05 8.05 -22.98
C GLY A 152 5.04 7.48 -23.98
N LEU A 153 3.74 7.46 -23.63
CA LEU A 153 2.65 7.09 -24.55
C LEU A 153 2.04 8.33 -25.24
N ILE A 154 2.26 9.53 -24.67
CA ILE A 154 1.69 10.81 -25.14
C ILE A 154 2.68 11.57 -26.05
N LEU A 155 3.97 11.24 -26.00
CA LEU A 155 5.05 11.76 -26.85
C LEU A 155 5.34 10.80 -28.00
#